data_AF-A0A946U9L2-F1
#
_entry.id   AF-A0A946U9L2-F1
#
_cell.length_a   1.000
_cell.length_b   1.000
_cell.length_c   1.000
_cell.angle_alpha   90.00
_cell.angle_beta   90.00
_cell.angle_gamma   90.00
#
_symmetry.space_group_name_H-M   'P 1'
#
loop_
_entity.id
_entity.type
_entity.pdbx_description
1 polymer ?
#
loop_
_entity_poly.entity_id
_entity_poly.type
_entity_poly.pdbx_seq_one_letter_code
_entity_poly.pdbx_strand_id
1 'polypeptide(L)'
;NRFVAMRIPNGEGAARRIEHRIAGADANPYLALAVILAGILRGIERGREPEPPTVAGPGKPAAKLPDTWQAALRAFETSGFIREALGEELQSALAAIKRVEQDEFAAAVSPLEYDSYLVLA
;
A
#
# COMPACT_ATOMS: atom_id res chain seq x y z
N ASN A 1 -0.22 -14.43 13.10
CA ASN A 1 -0.27 -14.72 11.65
C ASN A 1 0.78 -13.88 10.91
N ARG A 2 1.58 -14.46 10.00
CA ARG A 2 2.60 -13.73 9.19
C ARG A 2 2.14 -13.41 7.77
N PHE A 3 0.95 -13.85 7.37
CA PHE A 3 0.39 -13.61 6.03
C PHE A 3 -0.57 -12.40 5.97
N VAL A 4 -0.76 -11.70 7.10
CA VAL A 4 -1.67 -10.54 7.21
C VAL A 4 -0.93 -9.22 6.99
N ALA A 5 -1.65 -8.27 6.38
CA ALA A 5 -1.21 -6.90 6.12
C ALA A 5 -0.93 -6.09 7.38
N MET A 6 -1.74 -6.32 8.43
CA MET A 6 -1.62 -5.70 9.74
C MET A 6 -1.53 -6.80 10.79
N ARG A 7 -0.56 -6.68 11.71
CA ARG A 7 -0.34 -7.66 12.78
C ARG A 7 -0.31 -6.98 14.14
N ILE A 8 -0.88 -7.65 15.13
CA ILE A 8 -0.63 -7.36 16.55
C ILE A 8 0.40 -8.39 17.03
N PRO A 9 1.67 -7.99 17.30
CA PRO A 9 2.68 -8.91 17.80
C PRO A 9 2.31 -9.44 19.20
N ASN A 10 2.77 -10.66 19.49
CA ASN A 10 2.72 -11.18 20.86
C ASN A 10 3.68 -10.37 21.75
N GLY A 11 3.27 -10.10 22.98
CA GLY A 11 4.06 -9.36 23.95
C GLY A 11 3.21 -8.89 25.12
N GLU A 12 3.88 -8.39 26.15
CA GLU A 12 3.23 -7.77 27.30
C GLU A 12 2.49 -6.49 26.91
N GLY A 13 1.60 -6.01 27.80
CA GLY A 13 0.75 -4.84 27.54
C GLY A 13 1.54 -3.59 27.11
N ALA A 14 2.69 -3.33 27.74
CA ALA A 14 3.54 -2.17 27.43
C ALA A 14 4.13 -2.20 26.00
N ALA A 15 4.26 -3.38 25.39
CA ALA A 15 4.79 -3.54 24.03
C ALA A 15 3.69 -3.66 22.96
N ARG A 16 2.41 -3.50 23.35
CA ARG A 16 1.26 -3.62 22.45
C ARG A 16 1.34 -2.56 21.36
N ARG A 17 1.34 -3.01 20.10
CA ARG A 17 1.43 -2.14 18.94
C ARG A 17 0.78 -2.78 17.73
N ILE A 18 0.51 -1.94 16.74
CA ILE A 18 0.13 -2.34 15.39
C ILE A 18 1.41 -2.40 14.55
N GLU A 19 1.61 -3.49 13.84
CA GLU A 19 2.66 -3.65 12.84
C GLU A 19 2.01 -3.59 11.44
N HIS A 20 2.29 -2.50 10.72
CA HIS A 20 1.95 -2.36 9.31
C HIS A 20 3.01 -3.06 8.46
N ARG A 21 2.59 -3.95 7.57
CA ARG A 21 3.50 -4.86 6.83
C ARG A 21 3.35 -4.79 5.32
N ILE A 22 2.72 -3.73 4.81
CA ILE A 22 2.52 -3.52 3.36
C ILE A 22 3.57 -2.59 2.78
N ALA A 23 3.90 -1.48 3.47
CA ALA A 23 4.92 -0.55 3.01
C ALA A 23 6.29 -1.23 2.86
N GLY A 24 6.90 -1.07 1.69
CA GLY A 24 8.28 -1.45 1.42
C GLY A 24 9.27 -0.41 1.97
N ALA A 25 10.57 -0.76 1.94
CA ALA A 25 11.65 0.13 2.39
C ALA A 25 11.89 1.33 1.44
N ASP A 26 11.33 1.26 0.23
CA ASP A 26 11.32 2.28 -0.81
C ASP A 26 10.24 3.34 -0.61
N ALA A 27 9.28 3.13 0.31
CA ALA A 27 8.25 4.11 0.62
C ALA A 27 8.82 5.34 1.33
N ASN A 28 8.32 6.54 0.98
CA ASN A 28 8.60 7.73 1.76
C ASN A 28 7.99 7.59 3.17
N PRO A 29 8.80 7.57 4.25
CA PRO A 29 8.31 7.25 5.59
C PRO A 29 7.34 8.30 6.13
N TYR A 30 7.47 9.56 5.73
CA TYR A 30 6.58 10.63 6.16
C TYR A 30 5.18 10.47 5.55
N LEU A 31 5.11 10.23 4.24
CA LEU A 31 3.84 10.03 3.56
C LEU A 31 3.14 8.75 4.01
N ALA A 32 3.91 7.66 4.16
CA ALA A 32 3.38 6.39 4.65
C ALA A 32 2.81 6.54 6.05
N LEU A 33 3.56 7.14 6.99
CA LEU A 33 3.09 7.34 8.35
C LEU A 33 1.89 8.28 8.42
N ALA A 34 1.89 9.38 7.65
CA ALA A 34 0.77 10.33 7.60
C ALA A 34 -0.54 9.64 7.18
N VAL A 35 -0.53 8.86 6.09
CA VAL A 35 -1.73 8.15 5.61
C VAL A 35 -2.18 7.05 6.57
N ILE A 36 -1.24 6.33 7.21
CA ILE A 36 -1.56 5.32 8.23
C ILE A 36 -2.25 5.98 9.43
N LEU A 37 -1.69 7.07 9.96
CA LEU A 37 -2.27 7.80 11.09
C LEU A 37 -3.63 8.40 10.73
N ALA A 38 -3.79 8.96 9.54
CA ALA A 38 -5.08 9.46 9.06
C ALA A 38 -6.14 8.35 8.99
N GLY A 39 -5.77 7.15 8.57
CA GLY A 39 -6.66 5.99 8.54
C GLY A 39 -7.08 5.53 9.94
N ILE A 40 -6.13 5.51 10.88
CA ILE A 40 -6.38 5.18 12.30
C ILE A 40 -7.34 6.22 12.91
N LEU A 41 -7.02 7.51 12.76
CA LEU A 41 -7.84 8.61 13.28
C LEU A 41 -9.28 8.54 12.73
N ARG A 42 -9.43 8.38 11.41
CA ARG A 42 -10.75 8.25 10.76
C ARG A 42 -11.54 7.05 11.29
N GLY A 43 -10.88 5.95 11.64
CA GLY A 43 -11.51 4.79 12.26
C GLY A 43 -12.05 5.10 13.65
N ILE A 44 -11.23 5.76 14.48
CA ILE A 44 -11.56 6.18 15.84
C ILE A 44 -12.73 7.19 15.83
N GLU A 45 -12.63 8.24 15.02
CA GLU A 45 -13.65 9.30 14.94
C GLU A 45 -15.01 8.78 14.45
N ARG A 46 -15.00 7.73 13.63
CA ARG A 46 -16.22 7.10 13.11
C ARG A 46 -16.72 5.93 13.95
N GLY A 47 -16.09 5.64 15.09
CA GLY A 47 -16.45 4.52 15.95
C GLY A 47 -16.44 3.18 15.24
N ARG A 48 -15.48 2.95 14.32
CA ARG A 48 -15.42 1.71 13.54
C ARG A 48 -14.82 0.58 14.37
N GLU A 49 -15.58 -0.51 14.47
CA GLU A 49 -15.08 -1.76 15.03
C GLU A 49 -14.25 -2.53 13.98
N PRO A 50 -13.09 -3.09 14.36
CA PRO A 50 -12.32 -3.94 13.47
C PRO A 50 -13.04 -5.27 13.21
N GLU A 51 -12.87 -5.80 12.00
CA GLU A 51 -13.34 -7.14 11.68
C GLU A 51 -12.60 -8.22 12.51
N PRO A 52 -13.20 -9.41 12.70
CA PRO A 52 -12.54 -10.51 13.37
C PRO A 52 -11.16 -10.85 12.77
N PRO A 53 -10.15 -11.16 13.59
CA PRO A 53 -8.80 -11.36 13.11
C PRO A 53 -8.65 -12.65 12.30
N THR A 54 -7.86 -12.60 11.22
CA THR A 54 -7.44 -13.81 10.50
C THR A 54 -6.36 -14.56 11.29
N VAL A 55 -6.74 -15.64 11.95
CA VAL A 55 -5.89 -16.39 12.89
C VAL A 55 -4.82 -17.28 12.23
N ALA A 56 -5.08 -17.91 11.09
CA ALA A 56 -4.17 -18.89 10.47
C ALA A 56 -4.11 -18.77 8.94
N GLY A 57 -2.93 -19.08 8.38
CA GLY A 57 -2.68 -19.07 6.94
C GLY A 57 -2.91 -17.69 6.29
N PRO A 58 -2.93 -17.62 4.94
CA PRO A 58 -3.26 -16.37 4.24
C PRO A 58 -4.70 -15.91 4.46
N GLY A 59 -5.60 -16.81 4.89
CA GLY A 59 -7.04 -16.54 4.93
C GLY A 59 -7.60 -16.19 3.55
N LYS A 60 -8.86 -15.77 3.50
CA LYS A 60 -9.43 -15.06 2.35
C LYS A 60 -9.54 -13.59 2.74
N PRO A 61 -8.79 -12.67 2.13
CA PRO A 61 -8.91 -11.26 2.45
C PRO A 61 -10.29 -10.74 2.00
N ALA A 62 -10.94 -9.94 2.83
CA ALA A 62 -12.22 -9.29 2.52
C ALA A 62 -12.11 -8.31 1.34
N ALA A 63 -10.93 -7.71 1.16
CA ALA A 63 -10.58 -6.87 0.02
C ALA A 63 -9.16 -7.17 -0.44
N LYS A 64 -8.95 -7.25 -1.76
CA LYS A 64 -7.62 -7.41 -2.36
C LYS A 64 -6.94 -6.05 -2.47
N LEU A 65 -5.65 -6.01 -2.13
CA LEU A 65 -4.80 -4.86 -2.48
C LEU A 65 -4.54 -4.86 -3.99
N PRO A 66 -4.28 -3.67 -4.58
CA PRO A 66 -3.76 -3.60 -5.94
C PRO A 66 -2.49 -4.43 -6.09
N ASP A 67 -2.42 -5.24 -7.14
CA ASP A 67 -1.32 -6.16 -7.45
C ASP A 67 -0.42 -5.66 -8.59
N THR A 68 -0.77 -4.51 -9.18
CA THR A 68 0.00 -3.83 -10.22
C THR A 68 0.19 -2.37 -9.85
N TRP A 69 1.31 -1.78 -10.29
CA TRP A 69 1.57 -0.35 -10.10
C TRP A 69 0.43 0.50 -10.70
N GLN A 70 -0.06 0.12 -11.88
CA GLN A 70 -1.15 0.78 -12.58
C GLN A 70 -2.44 0.77 -11.75
N ALA A 71 -2.80 -0.37 -11.15
CA ALA A 71 -3.99 -0.46 -10.29
C ALA A 71 -3.81 0.33 -8.99
N ALA A 72 -2.62 0.32 -8.39
CA ALA A 72 -2.32 1.09 -7.18
C ALA A 72 -2.43 2.59 -7.43
N LEU A 73 -1.88 3.07 -8.56
CA LEU A 73 -1.92 4.48 -8.94
C LEU A 73 -3.35 4.95 -9.21
N ARG A 74 -4.15 4.17 -9.95
CA ARG A 74 -5.58 4.49 -10.17
C ARG A 74 -6.37 4.56 -8.86
N ALA A 75 -6.14 3.60 -7.95
CA ALA A 75 -6.78 3.60 -6.65
C ALA A 75 -6.37 4.83 -5.82
N PHE A 76 -5.11 5.25 -5.89
CA PHE A 76 -4.62 6.45 -5.23
C PHE A 76 -5.26 7.72 -5.81
N GLU A 77 -5.27 7.89 -7.14
CA GLU A 77 -5.84 9.06 -7.84
C GLU A 77 -7.32 9.29 -7.54
N THR A 78 -8.09 8.20 -7.45
CA THR A 78 -9.55 8.25 -7.28
C THR A 78 -9.97 8.23 -5.80
N SER A 79 -9.02 8.08 -4.87
CA SER A 79 -9.35 7.93 -3.46
C SER A 79 -9.77 9.25 -2.82
N GLY A 80 -11.04 9.33 -2.44
CA GLY A 80 -11.53 10.44 -1.61
C GLY A 80 -10.91 10.46 -0.21
N PHE A 81 -10.48 9.32 0.32
CA PHE A 81 -9.76 9.26 1.60
C PHE A 81 -8.38 9.90 1.51
N ILE A 82 -7.62 9.60 0.45
CA ILE A 82 -6.30 10.21 0.24
C ILE A 82 -6.43 11.72 0.02
N ARG A 83 -7.43 12.15 -0.76
CA ARG A 83 -7.73 13.58 -0.94
C ARG A 83 -7.94 14.31 0.39
N GLU A 84 -8.71 13.70 1.29
CA GLU A 84 -8.98 14.23 2.63
C GLU A 84 -7.73 14.20 3.53
N ALA A 85 -6.94 13.13 3.46
CA ALA A 85 -5.78 12.92 4.34
C ALA A 85 -4.54 13.74 3.95
N LEU A 86 -4.28 13.91 2.66
CA LEU A 86 -3.07 14.57 2.13
C LEU A 86 -3.35 15.93 1.49
N GLY A 87 -4.62 16.23 1.19
CA GLY A 87 -5.00 17.37 0.37
C GLY A 87 -4.98 17.04 -1.12
N GLU A 88 -5.83 17.72 -1.88
CA GLU A 88 -5.98 17.52 -3.32
C GLU A 88 -4.70 17.83 -4.09
N GLU A 89 -4.03 18.95 -3.80
CA GLU A 89 -2.82 19.36 -4.49
C GLU A 89 -1.69 18.33 -4.37
N LEU A 90 -1.44 17.83 -3.16
CA LEU A 90 -0.41 16.81 -2.92
C LEU A 90 -0.76 15.47 -3.57
N GLN A 91 -2.03 15.05 -3.49
CA GLN A 91 -2.50 13.83 -4.16
C GLN A 91 -2.27 13.93 -5.67
N SER A 92 -2.71 15.03 -6.30
CA SER A 92 -2.56 15.25 -7.74
C SER A 92 -1.10 15.31 -8.17
N ALA A 93 -0.26 16.05 -7.45
CA ALA A 93 1.16 16.17 -7.77
C ALA A 93 1.89 14.83 -7.64
N LEU A 94 1.66 14.08 -6.55
CA LEU A 94 2.29 12.78 -6.35
C LEU A 94 1.84 11.76 -7.39
N ALA A 95 0.55 11.76 -7.74
CA ALA A 95 0.04 10.88 -8.79
C ALA A 95 0.65 11.18 -10.16
N ALA A 96 0.79 12.46 -10.52
CA ALA A 96 1.42 12.88 -11.77
C ALA A 96 2.88 12.42 -11.85
N ILE A 97 3.66 12.59 -10.77
CA ILE A 97 5.04 12.11 -10.69
C ILE A 97 5.10 10.59 -10.89
N LYS A 98 4.25 9.83 -10.17
CA LYS A 98 4.22 8.37 -10.28
C LYS A 98 3.71 7.87 -11.63
N ARG A 99 2.93 8.66 -12.37
CA ARG A 99 2.54 8.36 -13.74
C ARG A 99 3.73 8.44 -14.67
N VAL A 100 4.49 9.53 -14.60
CA VAL A 100 5.69 9.72 -15.42
C VAL A 100 6.70 8.60 -15.15
N GLU A 101 6.98 8.30 -13.88
CA GLU A 101 7.87 7.18 -13.52
C GLU A 101 7.39 5.83 -14.09
N GLN A 102 6.08 5.57 -14.05
CA GLN A 102 5.50 4.35 -14.61
C GLN A 102 5.63 4.28 -16.13
N ASP A 103 5.38 5.40 -16.82
CA ASP A 103 5.47 5.48 -18.28
C ASP A 103 6.92 5.33 -18.75
N GLU A 104 7.88 5.94 -18.04
CA GLU A 104 9.32 5.78 -18.29
C GLU A 104 9.76 4.32 -18.09
N PHE A 105 9.32 3.68 -17.00
CA PHE A 105 9.62 2.27 -16.75
C PHE A 105 9.04 1.37 -17.84
N ALA A 106 7.79 1.61 -18.27
CA ALA A 106 7.13 0.81 -19.29
C ALA A 106 7.71 0.99 -20.70
N ALA A 107 8.41 2.11 -20.96
CA ALA A 107 9.06 2.36 -22.24
C ALA A 107 10.42 1.65 -22.40
N ALA A 108 11.01 1.16 -21.31
CA ALA A 108 12.30 0.48 -21.32
C ALA A 108 12.14 -1.03 -21.52
N VAL A 109 12.95 -1.62 -22.42
CA VAL A 109 13.08 -3.08 -22.55
C VAL A 109 14.15 -3.56 -21.59
N SER A 110 13.76 -4.38 -20.60
CA SER A 110 14.66 -4.87 -19.57
C SER A 110 15.57 -6.00 -20.06
N PRO A 111 16.74 -6.20 -19.44
CA PRO A 111 17.59 -7.35 -19.72
C PRO A 111 16.86 -8.70 -19.60
N LEU A 112 15.92 -8.81 -18.64
CA LEU A 112 15.10 -10.01 -18.47
C LEU A 112 14.25 -10.31 -19.70
N GLU A 113 13.67 -9.28 -20.32
CA GLU A 113 12.90 -9.45 -21.56
C GLU A 113 13.80 -9.89 -22.71
N TYR A 114 15.00 -9.29 -22.84
CA TYR A 114 15.99 -9.75 -23.82
C TYR A 114 16.36 -11.22 -23.62
N ASP A 115 16.70 -11.61 -22.39
CA ASP A 115 17.09 -12.99 -22.06
C ASP A 115 15.94 -13.99 -22.29
N SER A 116 14.70 -13.57 -22.03
CA SER A 116 13.51 -14.40 -22.20
C SER A 116 13.13 -14.64 -23.66
N TYR A 117 13.31 -13.62 -24.52
CA TYR A 117 12.79 -13.65 -25.89
C TYR A 117 13.86 -13.80 -26.98
N LEU A 118 15.12 -13.39 -26.73
CA LEU A 118 16.20 -13.45 -27.74
C LEU A 118 17.14 -14.66 -27.60
N VAL A 119 17.25 -15.30 -26.43
CA VAL A 119 18.20 -16.42 -26.22
C VAL A 119 17.65 -17.78 -26.70
N LEU A 120 16.40 -17.81 -27.17
CA LEU A 120 15.78 -18.99 -27.81
C LEU A 120 15.97 -19.02 -29.35
N ALA A 121 16.86 -18.19 -29.91
CA ALA A 121 17.22 -18.19 -31.33
C ALA A 121 18.60 -18.81 -31.58
#